data_AF-A0A2N5H4S7-F1
#
_entry.id   AF-A0A2N5H4S7-F1
#
_cell.length_a   1.000
_cell.length_b   1.000
_cell.length_c   1.000
_cell.angle_alpha   90.00
_cell.angle_beta   90.00
_cell.angle_gamma   90.00
#
_symmetry.space_group_name_H-M   'P 1'
#
loop_
_entity.id
_entity.type
_entity.pdbx_description
1 polymer ?
#
loop_
_entity_poly.entity_id
_entity_poly.type
_entity_poly.pdbx_seq_one_letter_code
_entity_poly.pdbx_strand_id
1 'polypeptide(L)'
;MQLIKLESQEQFDKITKKDILIVKWRKGSYNSKEGEVQSYKGCFINRLNEMILNVKKNTYFDIHMYLRDGSFAEEVYLITP
;
A
#
# COMPACT_ATOMS: atom_id res chain seq x y z
N MET A 1 11.63 -14.80 5.69
CA MET A 1 10.67 -13.70 5.51
C MET A 1 11.40 -12.38 5.68
N GLN A 2 11.34 -11.54 4.67
CA GLN A 2 11.89 -10.19 4.71
C GLN A 2 10.78 -9.17 4.41
N LEU A 3 10.90 -7.98 5.02
CA LEU A 3 10.04 -6.84 4.75
C LEU A 3 10.84 -5.83 3.92
N ILE A 4 10.41 -5.62 2.69
CA ILE A 4 11.03 -4.66 1.78
C ILE A 4 10.16 -3.41 1.76
N LYS A 5 10.67 -2.30 2.27
CA LYS A 5 9.97 -1.02 2.17
C LYS A 5 9.92 -0.57 0.72
N LEU A 6 8.75 -0.14 0.28
CA LEU A 6 8.53 0.38 -1.07
C LEU A 6 8.73 1.90 -1.05
N GLU A 7 9.69 2.38 -1.82
CA GLU A 7 10.17 3.77 -1.80
C GLU A 7 10.32 4.34 -3.22
N SER A 8 9.94 3.58 -4.26
CA SER A 8 10.01 4.02 -5.66
C SER A 8 8.92 3.38 -6.52
N GLN A 9 8.56 4.06 -7.62
CA GLN A 9 7.59 3.55 -8.58
C GLN A 9 8.01 2.18 -9.16
N GLU A 10 9.29 1.99 -9.49
CA GLU A 10 9.80 0.72 -10.03
C GLU A 10 9.61 -0.47 -9.07
N GLN A 11 9.64 -0.23 -7.75
CA GLN A 11 9.35 -1.27 -6.77
C GLN A 11 7.86 -1.61 -6.74
N PHE A 12 7.00 -0.59 -6.88
CA PHE A 12 5.55 -0.79 -6.98
C PHE A 12 5.17 -1.54 -8.26
N ASP A 13 5.78 -1.22 -9.39
CA ASP A 13 5.50 -1.84 -10.68
C ASP A 13 5.84 -3.34 -10.72
N LYS A 14 6.70 -3.81 -9.80
CA LYS A 14 7.06 -5.23 -9.65
C LYS A 14 6.02 -6.03 -8.85
N ILE A 15 5.05 -5.38 -8.22
CA ILE A 15 4.04 -6.03 -7.39
C ILE A 15 3.03 -6.78 -8.25
N THR A 16 2.74 -8.00 -7.83
CA THR A 16 1.77 -8.90 -8.44
C THR A 16 0.60 -9.17 -7.49
N LYS A 17 -0.51 -9.69 -8.02
CA LYS A 17 -1.68 -10.08 -7.21
C LYS A 17 -1.39 -11.18 -6.17
N LYS A 18 -0.26 -11.88 -6.28
CA LYS A 18 0.12 -12.94 -5.32
C LYS A 18 0.86 -12.37 -4.11
N ASP A 19 1.36 -11.15 -4.22
CA ASP A 19 2.14 -10.51 -3.18
C ASP A 19 1.28 -10.06 -2.01
N ILE A 20 1.93 -9.98 -0.85
CA ILE A 20 1.33 -9.53 0.40
C ILE A 20 1.98 -8.19 0.76
N LEU A 21 1.16 -7.16 0.91
CA LEU A 21 1.59 -5.85 1.35
C LEU A 21 1.20 -5.62 2.80
N ILE A 22 2.09 -5.01 3.56
CA ILE A 22 1.80 -4.42 4.86
C ILE A 22 1.75 -2.91 4.66
N VAL A 23 0.66 -2.27 5.10
CA VAL A 23 0.49 -0.83 5.05
C VAL A 23 0.30 -0.31 6.46
N LYS A 24 1.14 0.63 6.85
CA LYS A 24 0.95 1.46 8.03
C LYS A 24 0.24 2.73 7.58
N TRP A 25 -0.86 3.05 8.23
CA TRP A 25 -1.64 4.25 7.92
C TRP A 25 -1.39 5.36 8.93
N ARG A 26 -1.34 6.61 8.44
CA ARG A 26 -1.27 7.80 9.28
C ARG A 26 -2.48 7.88 10.20
N LYS A 27 -2.26 8.46 11.38
CA LYS A 27 -3.32 8.80 12.33
C LYS A 27 -4.35 9.73 11.67
N GLY A 28 -5.64 9.46 11.88
CA GLY A 28 -6.74 10.22 11.29
C GLY A 28 -7.10 9.84 9.85
N SER A 29 -6.46 8.81 9.26
CA SER A 29 -6.87 8.30 7.95
C SER A 29 -8.25 7.62 8.01
N TYR A 30 -9.05 7.81 6.96
CA TYR A 30 -10.39 7.18 6.85
C TYR A 30 -10.30 5.65 6.72
N ASN A 31 -9.14 5.13 6.28
CA ASN A 31 -8.91 3.73 5.93
C ASN A 31 -8.39 2.86 7.10
N SER A 32 -8.30 3.40 8.32
CA SER A 32 -7.95 2.63 9.51
C SER A 32 -8.43 3.33 10.77
N LYS A 33 -8.69 2.56 11.83
CA LYS A 33 -8.73 3.14 13.18
C LYS A 33 -7.28 3.55 13.50
N GLU A 34 -6.94 4.81 13.24
CA GLU A 34 -5.74 5.50 13.72
C GLU A 34 -4.47 4.65 13.98
N GLY A 35 -3.50 4.64 13.06
CA GLY A 35 -2.17 4.05 13.30
C GLY A 35 -2.11 2.53 13.15
N GLU A 36 -3.16 1.91 12.61
CA GLU A 36 -3.25 0.47 12.44
C GLU A 36 -2.39 -0.01 11.26
N VAL A 37 -1.51 -0.97 11.54
CA VAL A 37 -0.77 -1.72 10.53
C VAL A 37 -1.67 -2.84 10.02
N GLN A 38 -1.95 -2.84 8.71
CA GLN A 38 -2.82 -3.84 8.08
C GLN A 38 -2.07 -4.60 6.99
N SER A 39 -2.42 -5.87 6.79
CA SER A 39 -1.91 -6.69 5.70
C SER A 39 -2.96 -6.92 4.63
N TYR A 40 -2.55 -6.88 3.37
CA TYR A 40 -3.40 -7.02 2.20
C TYR A 40 -2.83 -8.05 1.24
N LYS A 41 -3.70 -8.89 0.68
CA LYS A 41 -3.39 -9.88 -0.35
C LYS A 41 -4.22 -9.57 -1.59
N GLY A 42 -3.74 -9.95 -2.78
CA GLY A 42 -4.51 -9.71 -4.00
C GLY A 42 -4.42 -8.27 -4.50
N CYS A 43 -3.38 -7.54 -4.13
CA CYS A 43 -3.22 -6.13 -4.48
C CYS A 43 -2.89 -5.95 -5.97
N PHE A 44 -3.27 -4.82 -6.54
CA PHE A 44 -2.88 -4.46 -7.90
C PHE A 44 -2.87 -2.95 -8.08
N ILE A 45 -2.11 -2.49 -9.07
CA ILE A 45 -2.06 -1.09 -9.47
C ILE A 45 -3.06 -0.88 -10.61
N ASN A 46 -3.90 0.15 -10.50
CA ASN A 46 -4.84 0.49 -11.57
C ASN A 46 -4.23 1.50 -12.57
N ARG A 47 -4.97 1.85 -13.62
CA ARG A 47 -4.52 2.80 -14.65
C ARG A 47 -4.27 4.23 -14.15
N LEU A 48 -4.71 4.56 -12.94
CA LEU A 48 -4.53 5.87 -12.32
C LEU A 48 -3.32 5.91 -11.37
N ASN A 49 -2.51 4.84 -11.34
CA ASN A 49 -1.41 4.66 -10.41
C ASN A 49 -1.85 4.59 -8.94
N GLU A 50 -3.04 4.04 -8.69
CA GLU A 50 -3.52 3.75 -7.35
C GLU A 50 -3.25 2.29 -7.00
N MET A 51 -2.67 2.05 -5.83
CA MET A 51 -2.55 0.73 -5.23
C MET A 51 -3.90 0.33 -4.64
N ILE A 52 -4.56 -0.64 -5.25
CA ILE A 52 -5.84 -1.18 -4.81
C ILE A 52 -5.59 -2.32 -3.81
N LEU A 53 -5.98 -2.11 -2.56
CA LEU A 53 -5.75 -3.04 -1.45
C LEU A 53 -7.00 -3.87 -1.12
N ASN A 54 -8.18 -3.26 -1.21
CA ASN A 54 -9.45 -3.95 -1.00
C ASN A 54 -10.60 -3.24 -1.75
N VAL A 55 -11.09 -3.86 -2.83
CA VAL A 55 -12.19 -3.29 -3.64
C VAL A 55 -13.49 -3.18 -2.86
N LYS A 56 -13.84 -4.18 -2.03
CA LYS A 56 -15.12 -4.19 -1.29
C LYS A 56 -15.19 -3.09 -0.23
N LYS A 57 -14.06 -2.78 0.40
CA LYS A 57 -13.95 -1.72 1.41
C LYS A 57 -13.52 -0.38 0.82
N ASN A 58 -13.36 -0.28 -0.50
CA ASN A 58 -12.84 0.90 -1.19
C ASN A 58 -11.50 1.38 -0.58
N THR A 59 -10.62 0.44 -0.23
CA THR A 59 -9.31 0.73 0.37
C THR A 59 -8.24 0.76 -0.71
N TYR A 60 -7.70 1.95 -0.95
CA TYR A 60 -6.65 2.22 -1.92
C TYR A 60 -5.84 3.44 -1.48
N PHE A 61 -4.70 3.66 -2.13
CA PHE A 61 -3.96 4.91 -2.06
C PHE A 61 -3.28 5.23 -3.40
N ASP A 62 -3.11 6.50 -3.69
CA ASP A 62 -2.34 6.98 -4.83
C ASP A 62 -0.83 6.82 -4.54
N ILE A 63 -0.12 6.12 -5.43
CA ILE A 63 1.30 5.81 -5.25
C ILE A 63 2.16 7.07 -5.37
N HIS A 64 1.84 8.00 -6.29
CA HIS A 64 2.58 9.25 -6.42
C HIS A 64 2.46 10.10 -5.16
N MET A 65 1.27 10.17 -4.56
CA MET A 65 1.05 10.86 -3.29
C MET A 65 1.81 10.19 -2.16
N TYR A 66 1.86 8.86 -2.11
CA TYR A 66 2.65 8.13 -1.12
C TYR A 66 4.14 8.44 -1.25
N LEU A 67 4.71 8.36 -2.45
CA LEU A 67 6.12 8.63 -2.71
C LEU A 67 6.52 10.10 -2.44
N ARG A 68 5.54 11.01 -2.36
CA ARG A 68 5.72 12.43 -2.04
C ARG A 68 5.28 12.80 -0.62
N ASP A 69 5.01 11.82 0.24
CA ASP A 69 4.59 12.01 1.63
C ASP A 69 3.23 12.74 1.81
N GLY A 70 2.42 12.77 0.75
CA GLY A 70 1.08 13.36 0.71
C GLY A 70 -0.06 12.34 0.88
N SER A 71 0.25 11.05 0.95
CA SER A 71 -0.74 9.98 1.18
C SER A 71 -1.05 9.80 2.67
N PHE A 72 -2.22 9.21 2.95
CA PHE A 72 -2.52 8.66 4.26
C PHE A 72 -1.81 7.33 4.52
N ALA A 73 -1.36 6.62 3.49
CA ALA A 73 -0.41 5.53 3.67
C ALA A 73 0.93 6.14 4.11
N GLU A 74 1.43 5.71 5.25
CA GLU A 74 2.68 6.23 5.84
C GLU A 74 3.87 5.37 5.44
N GLU A 75 3.72 4.06 5.54
CA GLU A 75 4.75 3.10 5.15
C GLU A 75 4.10 1.91 4.46
N VAL A 76 4.72 1.44 3.37
CA VAL A 76 4.27 0.27 2.63
C VAL A 76 5.43 -0.70 2.50
N TYR A 77 5.19 -1.95 2.90
CA TYR A 77 6.18 -3.03 2.83
C TYR A 77 5.65 -4.19 2.00
N LEU A 78 6.52 -4.77 1.19
CA LEU A 78 6.31 -6.07 0.54
C LEU A 78 6.86 -7.18 1.46
N ILE A 79 6.06 -8.22 1.68
CA ILE A 79 6.52 -9.44 2.34
C ILE A 79 7.09 -10.38 1.28
N THR A 80 8.37 -10.73 1.40
CA THR A 80 9.01 -11.78 0.59
C THR A 80 9.36 -12.99 1.45
N PRO A 81 9.37 -14.22 0.87
CA PRO A 81 9.88 -15.42 1.54
C PRO A 81 11.29 -15.22 2.12
#